data_AF-A0A2G9G460-F1
#
_entry.id   AF-A0A2G9G460-F1
#
_cell.length_a   1.000
_cell.length_b   1.000
_cell.length_c   1.000
_cell.angle_alpha   90.00
_cell.angle_beta   90.00
_cell.angle_gamma   90.00
#
_symmetry.space_group_name_H-M   'P 1'
#
loop_
_entity.id
_entity.type
_entity.pdbx_description
1 polymer ?
#
loop_
_entity_poly.entity_id
_entity_poly.type
_entity_poly.pdbx_seq_one_letter_code
_entity_poly.pdbx_strand_id
1 'polypeptide(L)' 'MLSLILINEQMFTDLKAQILASQAVDQHQRLASCFDKLMADITRSLDSKNRDKFTQNLTIFRHDFRVK' A
#
# COMPACT_ATOMS: atom_id res chain seq x y z
N MET A 1 -4.09 -3.33 9.82
CA MET A 1 -3.41 -3.40 8.50
C MET A 1 -1.94 -3.02 8.61
N LEU A 2 -1.55 -1.81 9.05
CA LEU A 2 -0.12 -1.46 9.20
C LEU A 2 0.65 -2.47 10.07
N SER A 3 0.07 -2.90 11.19
CA SER A 3 0.68 -3.92 12.06
C SER A 3 0.94 -5.23 11.32
N LEU A 4 0.05 -5.65 10.39
CA LEU A 4 0.23 -6.86 9.59
C LEU A 4 1.34 -6.69 8.54
N ILE A 5 1.46 -5.50 7.94
CA ILE A 5 2.52 -5.16 6.97
C ILE A 5 3.90 -5.16 7.65
N LEU A 6 3.99 -4.60 8.85
CA LEU A 6 5.26 -4.46 9.58
C LEU A 6 5.71 -5.75 10.27
N ILE A 7 4.76 -6.59 10.68
CA ILE A 7 5.06 -7.90 11.29
C ILE A 7 5.42 -8.93 10.21
N ASN A 8 4.88 -8.79 8.99
CA ASN A 8 5.13 -9.73 7.91
C ASN A 8 5.19 -9.02 6.54
N GLU A 9 6.38 -8.50 6.21
CA GLU A 9 6.66 -7.86 4.91
C GLU A 9 6.41 -8.81 3.73
N GLN A 10 6.62 -10.12 3.93
CA GLN A 10 6.34 -11.14 2.91
C GLN A 10 4.85 -11.22 2.59
N MET A 11 4.00 -11.26 3.61
CA MET A 11 2.54 -11.27 3.44
C MET A 11 2.05 -10.02 2.67
N PHE A 12 2.63 -8.85 2.93
CA PHE A 12 2.29 -7.64 2.18
C PHE A 12 2.73 -7.73 0.71
N THR A 13 3.92 -8.27 0.45
CA THR A 13 4.44 -8.47 -0.90
C THR A 13 3.58 -9.45 -1.68
N ASP A 14 3.19 -10.57 -1.07
CA ASP A 14 2.31 -11.57 -1.67
C ASP A 14 0.92 -10.99 -1.98
N LEU A 15 0.38 -10.19 -1.05
CA LEU A 15 -0.89 -9.49 -1.26
C LEU A 15 -0.79 -8.47 -2.41
N LYS A 16 0.30 -7.68 -2.48
CA LYS A 16 0.55 -6.74 -3.59
C LYS A 16 0.59 -7.49 -4.93
N ALA A 17 1.31 -8.62 -4.99
CA ALA A 17 1.41 -9.45 -6.19
C ALA A 17 0.05 -10.04 -6.61
N GLN A 18 -0.73 -10.55 -5.65
CA GLN A 18 -2.07 -11.10 -5.92
C GLN A 18 -3.03 -10.03 -6.44
N ILE A 19 -3.03 -8.83 -5.85
CA ILE A 19 -3.88 -7.73 -6.30
C ILE A 19 -3.44 -7.27 -7.70
N LEU A 20 -2.14 -7.12 -7.96
CA LEU A 20 -1.62 -6.79 -9.29
C LEU A 20 -2.06 -7.82 -10.34
N ALA A 21 -1.90 -9.11 -10.05
CA ALA A 21 -2.31 -10.19 -10.96
C ALA A 21 -3.81 -10.21 -11.26
N SER A 22 -4.66 -9.64 -10.38
CA SER A 22 -6.10 -9.52 -10.60
C SER A 22 -6.52 -8.36 -11.51
N GLN A 23 -5.60 -7.44 -11.82
CA GLN A 23 -5.87 -6.27 -12.66
C GLN A 23 -5.39 -6.46 -14.09
N ALA A 24 -5.90 -5.65 -15.01
CA ALA A 24 -5.39 -5.59 -16.39
C ALA A 24 -3.97 -5.01 -16.43
N VAL A 25 -3.15 -5.45 -17.41
CA VAL A 25 -1.71 -5.14 -17.49
C VAL A 25 -1.43 -3.64 -17.56
N ASP A 26 -2.29 -2.88 -18.25
CA ASP A 26 -2.25 -1.42 -18.33
C ASP A 26 -2.39 -0.73 -16.96
N GLN A 27 -3.09 -1.36 -16.02
CA GLN A 27 -3.28 -0.84 -14.66
C GLN A 27 -2.19 -1.28 -13.69
N HIS A 28 -1.34 -2.25 -14.05
CA HIS A 28 -0.29 -2.76 -13.16
C HIS A 28 0.70 -1.67 -12.76
N GLN A 29 1.16 -0.86 -13.71
CA GLN A 29 2.12 0.20 -13.45
C GLN A 29 1.53 1.27 -12.51
N ARG A 30 0.27 1.65 -12.73
CA ARG A 30 -0.41 2.63 -11.89
C ARG A 30 -0.65 2.10 -10.49
N LEU A 31 -1.11 0.87 -10.37
CA LEU A 31 -1.35 0.22 -9.09
C LEU A 31 -0.04 0.02 -8.32
N ALA A 32 1.05 -0.37 -8.99
CA ALA A 32 2.37 -0.48 -8.38
C ALA A 32 2.81 0.86 -7.76
N SER A 33 2.66 1.96 -8.50
CA SER A 33 2.94 3.31 -7.99
C SER A 33 2.05 3.70 -6.81
N CYS A 34 0.77 3.29 -6.80
CA CYS A 34 -0.12 3.51 -5.65
C CYS A 34 0.41 2.80 -4.39
N PHE A 35 0.86 1.54 -4.52
CA PHE A 35 1.46 0.81 -3.40
C PHE A 35 2.76 1.45 -2.90
N ASP A 36 3.56 2.05 -3.78
CA ASP A 36 4.77 2.75 -3.38
C ASP A 36 4.43 4.01 -2.57
N LYS A 37 3.41 4.77 -2.99
CA LYS A 37 2.87 5.90 -2.22
C LYS A 37 2.26 5.46 -0.88
N LEU A 38 1.65 4.27 -0.82
CA LEU A 38 1.10 3.72 0.41
C LEU A 38 2.18 3.56 1.49
N MET A 39 3.37 3.10 1.08
CA MET A 39 4.51 2.84 1.96
C MET A 39 5.48 4.02 2.09
N ALA A 40 5.25 5.12 1.38
CA ALA A 40 6.10 6.29 1.44
C ALA A 40 6.15 6.88 2.86
N ASP A 41 7.38 7.12 3.34
CA ASP A 41 7.70 7.60 4.69
C ASP A 41 7.23 6.69 5.84
N ILE A 42 6.83 5.45 5.55
CA ILE A 42 6.45 4.48 6.59
C ILE A 42 7.69 3.77 7.09
N THR A 43 7.92 3.87 8.39
CA THR A 43 9.03 3.19 9.08
C THR A 43 8.57 1.88 9.70
N ARG A 44 9.51 1.02 10.12
CA ARG A 44 9.19 -0.23 10.83
C ARG A 44 8.90 0.00 12.31
N SER A 45 7.90 0.85 12.58
CA SER A 45 7.49 1.26 13.92
C SER A 45 5.95 1.32 14.04
N LEU A 46 5.42 1.08 15.24
CA LEU A 46 3.99 1.17 15.54
C LEU A 46 3.61 2.42 16.33
N ASP A 47 4.50 3.41 16.39
CA ASP A 47 4.19 4.69 17.02
C ASP A 47 2.99 5.39 16.34
N SER A 48 2.35 6.30 17.08
CA SER A 48 1.16 7.02 16.61
C SER A 48 1.41 7.78 15.31
N LYS A 49 2.55 8.46 15.18
CA LYS A 49 2.89 9.25 13.99
C LYS A 49 2.98 8.38 12.74
N ASN A 50 3.62 7.21 12.84
CA ASN A 50 3.75 6.27 11.73
C ASN A 50 2.39 5.66 11.32
N ARG A 51 1.53 5.37 12.30
CA ARG A 51 0.14 4.91 12.06
C ARG A 51 -0.73 5.97 11.39
N ASP A 52 -0.62 7.22 11.82
CA ASP A 52 -1.36 8.34 11.25
C ASP A 52 -0.94 8.58 9.80
N LYS A 53 0.37 8.59 9.53
CA LYS A 53 0.92 8.71 8.18
C LYS A 53 0.44 7.58 7.25
N PHE A 54 0.45 6.33 7.73
CA PHE A 54 -0.08 5.22 6.94
C PHE A 54 -1.57 5.39 6.62
N THR A 55 -2.37 5.87 7.57
CA THR A 55 -3.80 6.13 7.38
C THR A 55 -4.04 7.24 6.33
N GLN A 56 -3.20 8.28 6.34
CA GLN A 56 -3.21 9.31 5.30
C GLN A 56 -2.85 8.73 3.92
N ASN A 57 -1.76 7.96 3.84
CA ASN A 57 -1.34 7.32 2.60
C ASN A 57 -2.41 6.34 2.07
N LEU A 58 -3.11 5.60 2.94
CA LEU A 58 -4.25 4.76 2.56
C LEU A 58 -5.40 5.56 1.94
N THR A 59 -5.66 6.76 2.45
CA THR A 59 -6.70 7.63 1.92
C THR A 59 -6.36 8.07 0.49
N ILE A 60 -5.09 8.42 0.25
CA ILE A 60 -4.56 8.74 -1.08
C ILE A 60 -4.63 7.51 -1.99
N PHE A 61 -4.16 6.35 -1.53
CA PHE A 61 -4.23 5.09 -2.27
C PHE A 61 -5.65 4.79 -2.75
N ARG A 62 -6.66 4.92 -1.88
CA ARG A 62 -8.06 4.66 -2.23
C ARG A 62 -8.58 5.65 -3.27
N HIS A 63 -8.14 6.90 -3.22
CA HIS A 63 -8.49 7.90 -4.23
C HIS A 63 -7.85 7.56 -5.58
N ASP A 64 -6.53 7.38 -5.60
CA ASP A 64 -5.75 7.08 -6.82
C ASP A 64 -6.17 5.75 -7.46
N PHE A 65 -6.61 4.78 -6.65
CA PHE A 65 -7.16 3.52 -7.14
C PHE A 65 -8.52 3.68 -7.82
N ARG A 66 -9.36 4.62 -7.35
CA ARG A 66 -10.73 4.84 -7.88
C ARG A 66 -10.78 5.72 -9.12
N VAL A 67 -9.86 6.68 -9.24
CA VAL A 67 -9.84 7.62 -10.37
C VAL A 67 -9.34 6.88 -11.62
N LYS A 68 -10.25 6.41 -12.49
CA LYS A 68 -9.91 5.66 -13.71
C LYS A 68 -8.97 6.42 -14.62
#